data_AF-A0A7I0JLQ7-F1
#
_entry.id   AF-A0A7I0JLQ7-F1
#
_cell.length_a   1.000
_cell.length_b   1.000
_cell.length_c   1.000
_cell.angle_alpha   90.00
_cell.angle_beta   90.00
_cell.angle_gamma   90.00
#
_symmetry.space_group_name_H-M   'P 1'
#
loop_
_entity.id
_entity.type
_entity.pdbx_description
1 polymer ?
#
loop_
_entity_poly.entity_id
_entity_poly.type
_entity_poly.pdbx_seq_one_letter_code
_entity_poly.pdbx_strand_id
1 'polypeptide(L)'
;NLSLFYLVAKTGELGWIHFQELPAFVYKNERLNAFEKTKVRYFDYKAVELDLKKTTLKAGEYWILVSDRIYSAIGIPSGEFTKQFETALSGKNFGNSRDLILDCGRIIERRYGKNVLETSAFLAVTRK
;
A
#
# COMPACT_ATOMS: atom_id res chain seq x y z
N ASN A 1 10.68 9.60 0.75
CA ASN A 1 10.13 8.32 0.22
C ASN A 1 9.41 8.61 -1.07
N LEU A 2 9.89 8.03 -2.16
CA LEU A 2 9.40 8.25 -3.52
C LEU A 2 8.94 6.92 -4.11
N SER A 3 7.69 6.91 -4.55
CA SER A 3 7.11 5.87 -5.39
C SER A 3 6.57 6.54 -6.64
N LEU A 4 6.91 6.00 -7.81
CA LEU A 4 6.35 6.41 -9.09
C LEU A 4 5.46 5.29 -9.57
N PHE A 5 4.25 5.62 -10.02
CA PHE A 5 3.33 4.63 -10.57
C PHE A 5 2.53 5.22 -11.73
N TYR A 6 2.01 4.33 -12.57
CA TYR A 6 0.99 4.65 -13.56
C TYR A 6 -0.13 3.62 -13.50
N LEU A 7 -1.34 4.04 -13.89
CA LEU A 7 -2.47 3.15 -14.10
C LEU A 7 -3.09 3.45 -15.47
N VAL A 8 -3.13 2.46 -16.35
CA VAL A 8 -3.83 2.54 -17.63
C VAL A 8 -5.31 2.24 -17.38
N ALA A 9 -6.15 3.27 -17.37
CA ALA A 9 -7.58 3.13 -17.05
C ALA A 9 -8.32 2.09 -17.93
N LYS A 10 -7.97 2.01 -19.22
CA LYS A 10 -8.61 1.09 -20.17
C LYS A 10 -8.34 -0.38 -19.85
N THR A 11 -7.08 -0.73 -19.58
CA THR A 11 -6.65 -2.13 -19.39
C THR A 11 -6.55 -2.54 -17.93
N GLY A 12 -6.44 -1.57 -17.02
CA GLY A 12 -6.10 -1.81 -15.62
C GLY A 12 -4.62 -2.11 -15.40
N GLU A 13 -3.76 -1.97 -16.41
CA GLU A 13 -2.31 -2.16 -16.23
C GLU A 13 -1.78 -1.12 -15.26
N LEU A 14 -1.28 -1.60 -14.13
CA LEU A 14 -0.62 -0.81 -13.11
C LEU A 14 0.86 -1.18 -13.12
N GLY A 15 1.71 -0.18 -13.30
CA GLY A 15 3.15 -0.32 -13.09
C GLY A 15 3.63 0.64 -12.01
N TRP A 16 4.61 0.22 -11.21
CA TRP A 16 5.20 1.05 -10.18
C TRP A 16 6.67 0.74 -9.94
N ILE A 17 7.39 1.75 -9.46
CA ILE A 17 8.78 1.67 -9.02
C ILE A 17 8.85 2.31 -7.63
N HIS A 18 9.44 1.60 -6.68
CA HIS A 18 9.69 2.13 -5.34
C HIS A 18 11.18 2.45 -5.21
N PHE A 19 11.51 3.68 -4.82
CA PHE A 19 12.90 4.10 -4.65
C PHE A 19 13.46 3.73 -3.26
N GLN A 20 12.58 3.34 -2.34
CA GLN A 20 12.88 2.83 -1.00
C GLN A 20 11.98 1.63 -0.67
N GLU A 21 12.18 1.01 0.48
CA GLU A 21 11.37 -0.11 0.99
C GLU A 21 9.98 0.36 1.44
N LEU A 22 9.15 0.75 0.48
CA LEU A 22 7.75 1.13 0.72
C LEU A 22 6.84 -0.09 0.64
N PRO A 23 5.94 -0.29 1.62
CA PRO A 23 4.89 -1.28 1.54
C PRO A 23 3.85 -0.91 0.48
N ALA A 24 3.54 -1.88 -0.38
CA ALA A 24 2.35 -1.82 -1.21
C ALA A 24 1.53 -3.09 -1.02
N PHE A 25 0.23 -2.94 -1.22
CA PHE A 25 -0.75 -4.01 -1.10
C PHE A 25 -1.70 -3.99 -2.29
N VAL A 26 -2.31 -5.14 -2.57
CA VAL A 26 -3.49 -5.24 -3.42
C VAL A 26 -4.67 -5.77 -2.61
N TYR A 27 -5.75 -5.00 -2.61
CA TYR A 27 -7.03 -5.43 -2.10
C TYR A 27 -7.85 -6.04 -3.24
N LYS A 28 -8.09 -7.35 -3.16
CA LYS A 28 -8.87 -8.11 -4.14
C LYS A 28 -9.61 -9.25 -3.45
N ASN A 29 -10.83 -9.55 -3.92
CA ASN A 29 -11.67 -10.61 -3.35
C ASN A 29 -11.78 -10.52 -1.82
N GLU A 30 -12.04 -9.31 -1.32
CA GLU A 30 -12.21 -9.02 0.11
C GLU A 30 -10.98 -9.36 0.97
N ARG A 31 -9.80 -9.44 0.34
CA ARG A 31 -8.53 -9.75 0.99
C ARG A 31 -7.47 -8.74 0.61
N LEU A 32 -6.74 -8.28 1.61
CA LEU A 32 -5.52 -7.52 1.41
C LEU A 32 -4.36 -8.51 1.22
N ASN A 33 -3.54 -8.28 0.20
CA ASN A 33 -2.33 -9.06 -0.04
C ASN A 33 -1.15 -8.11 -0.16
N ALA A 34 -0.10 -8.31 0.63
CA ALA A 34 1.13 -7.53 0.48
C ALA A 34 1.90 -7.90 -0.80
N PHE A 35 2.44 -6.90 -1.49
CA PHE A 35 3.47 -7.13 -2.51
C PHE A 35 4.82 -7.40 -1.85
N GLU A 36 5.67 -8.18 -2.53
CA GLU A 36 7.06 -8.29 -2.13
C GLU A 36 7.73 -6.90 -2.12
N LYS A 37 8.43 -6.58 -1.04
CA LYS A 37 9.19 -5.33 -0.92
C LYS A 37 10.27 -5.29 -2.00
N THR A 38 10.56 -4.11 -2.54
CA THR A 38 11.76 -3.97 -3.38
C THR A 38 13.00 -4.18 -2.50
N LYS A 39 13.98 -4.93 -3.01
CA LYS A 39 15.27 -5.12 -2.33
C LYS A 39 16.30 -4.05 -2.74
N VAL A 40 15.95 -3.25 -3.75
CA VAL A 40 16.84 -2.27 -4.37
C VAL A 40 16.59 -0.91 -3.71
N ARG A 41 17.63 -0.35 -3.08
CA ARG A 41 17.64 1.05 -2.64
C ARG A 41 18.35 1.87 -3.71
N TYR A 42 17.67 2.89 -4.20
CA TYR A 42 18.20 3.77 -5.22
C TYR A 42 18.95 4.92 -4.56
N PHE A 43 20.13 5.20 -5.06
CA PHE A 43 20.96 6.33 -4.64
C PHE A 43 21.30 7.15 -5.87
N ASP A 44 21.23 8.47 -5.75
CA ASP A 44 21.33 9.42 -6.88
C ASP A 44 22.66 9.33 -7.67
N TYR A 45 23.68 8.67 -7.11
CA TYR A 45 25.02 8.55 -7.69
C TYR A 45 25.32 7.20 -8.36
N LYS A 46 24.35 6.29 -8.49
CA LYS A 46 24.53 5.00 -9.18
C LYS A 46 23.44 4.76 -10.22
N ALA A 47 23.86 4.46 -11.45
CA ALA A 47 22.97 3.89 -12.44
C ALA A 47 22.56 2.49 -11.99
N VAL A 48 21.30 2.34 -11.59
CA VAL A 48 20.70 1.07 -11.18
C VAL A 48 19.49 0.84 -12.08
N GLU A 49 19.34 -0.39 -12.58
CA GLU A 49 18.16 -0.77 -13.35
C GLU A 49 16.91 -0.61 -12.48
N LEU A 50 15.87 0.03 -13.03
CA LEU A 50 14.63 0.26 -12.31
C LEU A 50 13.86 -1.08 -12.20
N ASP A 51 13.66 -1.54 -10.97
CA ASP A 51 12.77 -2.63 -10.55
C ASP A 51 11.30 -2.24 -10.79
N LEU A 52 10.92 -2.15 -12.06
CA LEU A 52 9.57 -1.89 -12.51
C LEU A 52 8.69 -3.11 -12.23
N LYS A 53 7.83 -3.00 -11.24
CA LYS A 53 6.80 -3.99 -10.94
C LYS A 53 5.55 -3.69 -11.74
N LYS A 54 4.86 -4.75 -12.17
CA LYS A 54 3.61 -4.65 -12.93
C LYS A 54 2.55 -5.59 -12.39
N THR A 55 1.31 -5.17 -12.46
CA THR A 55 0.14 -6.01 -12.23
C THR A 55 -1.06 -5.48 -13.03
N THR A 56 -2.18 -6.20 -13.00
CA THR A 56 -3.42 -5.76 -13.61
C THR A 56 -4.49 -5.63 -12.54
N LEU A 57 -5.04 -4.44 -12.37
CA LEU A 57 -6.17 -4.17 -11.49
C LEU A 57 -7.50 -4.33 -12.23
N LYS A 58 -8.37 -5.18 -11.71
CA LYS A 58 -9.76 -5.28 -12.15
C LYS A 58 -10.61 -4.18 -11.50
N ALA A 59 -11.79 -3.95 -12.06
CA ALA A 59 -12.78 -3.07 -11.43
C ALA A 59 -13.14 -3.62 -10.03
N GLY A 60 -13.17 -2.74 -9.02
CA GLY A 60 -13.38 -3.13 -7.62
C GLY A 60 -12.13 -3.63 -6.89
N GLU A 61 -10.98 -3.74 -7.55
CA GLU A 61 -9.70 -3.99 -6.90
C GLU A 61 -8.97 -2.68 -6.60
N TYR A 62 -8.16 -2.67 -5.55
CA TYR A 62 -7.44 -1.48 -5.10
C TYR A 62 -5.96 -1.79 -4.93
N TRP A 63 -5.10 -0.95 -5.50
CA TRP A 63 -3.70 -0.89 -5.12
C TRP A 63 -3.54 0.13 -3.99
N ILE A 64 -2.94 -0.29 -2.89
CA ILE A 64 -2.74 0.55 -1.71
C ILE A 64 -1.24 0.73 -1.49
N LEU A 65 -0.81 1.97 -1.47
CA LEU A 65 0.54 2.36 -1.04
C LEU A 65 0.46 2.95 0.35
N VAL A 66 1.38 2.53 1.22
CA VAL A 66 1.45 3.00 2.61
C VAL A 66 2.81 3.63 2.86
N SER A 67 2.83 4.74 3.59
CA SER A 67 4.08 5.35 4.03
C SER A 67 4.84 4.41 4.96
N ASP A 68 6.15 4.30 4.77
CA ASP A 68 7.07 3.62 5.72
C ASP A 68 7.04 4.23 7.13
N ARG A 69 6.63 5.50 7.27
CA ARG A 69 6.48 6.15 8.58
C ARG A 69 5.54 5.39 9.51
N ILE A 70 4.54 4.70 8.95
CA ILE A 70 3.70 3.80 9.73
C ILE A 70 4.58 2.80 10.45
N TYR A 71 5.40 2.03 9.74
CA TYR A 71 6.24 0.99 10.34
C TYR A 71 7.20 1.50 11.39
N SER A 72 7.71 2.73 11.25
CA SER A 72 8.55 3.33 12.30
C SER A 72 7.77 3.74 13.55
N ALA A 73 6.49 4.11 13.41
CA ALA A 73 5.68 4.67 14.49
C ALA A 73 4.95 3.60 15.33
N ILE A 74 4.65 2.43 14.74
CA ILE A 74 3.87 1.37 15.39
C ILE A 74 4.61 0.61 16.49
N GLY A 75 5.95 0.63 16.51
CA GLY A 75 6.76 -0.05 17.53
C GLY A 75 6.70 -1.59 17.50
N ILE A 76 6.10 -2.20 16.47
CA ILE A 76 6.02 -3.66 16.28
C ILE A 76 6.72 -4.09 14.97
N PRO A 77 7.12 -5.37 14.84
CA PRO A 77 7.72 -5.87 13.60
C PRO A 77 6.82 -5.65 12.39
N SER A 78 7.40 -5.22 11.25
CA SER A 78 6.62 -4.92 10.04
C SER A 78 5.78 -6.09 9.52
N GLY A 79 6.26 -7.33 9.67
CA GLY A 79 5.49 -8.52 9.31
C GLY A 79 4.27 -8.76 10.20
N GLU A 80 4.35 -8.39 11.47
CA GLU A 80 3.23 -8.48 12.40
C GLU A 80 2.16 -7.45 12.06
N PHE A 81 2.56 -6.19 11.82
CA PHE A 81 1.66 -5.15 11.34
C PHE A 81 0.90 -5.59 10.09
N THR A 82 1.62 -6.10 9.09
CA THR A 82 1.02 -6.56 7.83
C THR A 82 -0.05 -7.62 8.10
N LYS A 83 0.23 -8.64 8.91
CA LYS A 83 -0.75 -9.69 9.27
C LYS A 83 -1.97 -9.13 10.00
N GLN A 84 -1.76 -8.23 10.95
CA GLN A 84 -2.86 -7.60 11.69
C GLN A 84 -3.73 -6.74 10.76
N PHE A 85 -3.12 -6.03 9.82
CA PHE A 85 -3.79 -5.18 8.85
C PHE A 85 -4.58 -5.99 7.81
N GLU A 86 -3.98 -7.07 7.29
CA GLU A 86 -4.65 -8.05 6.42
C GLU A 86 -5.87 -8.67 7.09
N THR A 87 -5.73 -9.08 8.35
CA THR A 87 -6.81 -9.66 9.14
C THR A 87 -7.94 -8.64 9.38
N ALA A 88 -7.60 -7.39 9.69
CA ALA A 88 -8.58 -6.35 9.99
C ALA A 88 -9.42 -5.92 8.78
N LEU A 89 -8.91 -6.09 7.55
CA LEU A 89 -9.59 -5.76 6.30
C LEU A 89 -10.22 -6.97 5.60
N SER A 90 -9.98 -8.18 6.10
CA SER A 90 -10.49 -9.42 5.51
C SER A 90 -12.02 -9.50 5.59
N GLY A 91 -12.66 -9.90 4.49
CA GLY A 91 -14.11 -10.08 4.39
C GLY A 91 -14.92 -8.79 4.34
N LYS A 92 -14.25 -7.64 4.22
CA LYS A 92 -14.93 -6.35 4.04
C LYS A 92 -15.21 -6.10 2.56
N ASN A 93 -16.23 -5.31 2.27
CA ASN A 93 -16.52 -4.87 0.91
C ASN A 93 -16.51 -3.35 0.88
N PHE A 94 -15.79 -2.77 -0.07
CA PHE A 94 -15.60 -1.33 -0.20
C PHE A 94 -16.13 -0.87 -1.56
N GLY A 95 -17.15 0.00 -1.54
CA GLY A 95 -17.77 0.52 -2.76
C GLY A 95 -16.88 1.50 -3.52
N ASN A 96 -15.89 2.09 -2.87
CA ASN A 96 -14.92 3.00 -3.48
C ASN A 96 -13.62 3.07 -2.65
N SER A 97 -12.60 3.71 -3.20
CA SER A 97 -11.28 3.83 -2.55
C SER A 97 -11.33 4.69 -1.27
N ARG A 98 -12.26 5.65 -1.16
CA ARG A 98 -12.39 6.49 0.03
C ARG A 98 -12.85 5.67 1.23
N ASP A 99 -13.82 4.78 1.06
CA ASP A 99 -14.31 3.92 2.16
C ASP A 99 -13.20 3.01 2.69
N LEU A 100 -12.40 2.44 1.79
CA LEU A 100 -11.22 1.66 2.12
C LEU A 100 -10.21 2.48 2.91
N ILE A 101 -9.85 3.69 2.46
CA ILE A 101 -8.88 4.55 3.16
C ILE A 101 -9.38 4.98 4.54
N LEU A 102 -10.67 5.30 4.67
CA LEU A 102 -11.26 5.65 5.96
C LEU A 102 -11.21 4.48 6.94
N ASP A 103 -11.49 3.26 6.49
CA ASP A 103 -11.40 2.07 7.33
C ASP A 103 -9.95 1.73 7.70
N CYS A 104 -9.01 1.87 6.77
CA CYS A 104 -7.56 1.82 7.08
C CYS A 104 -7.20 2.80 8.20
N GLY A 105 -7.64 4.07 8.09
CA GLY A 105 -7.40 5.09 9.11
C GLY A 105 -7.97 4.72 10.48
N ARG A 106 -9.22 4.24 10.52
CA ARG A 106 -9.86 3.76 11.76
C ARG A 106 -9.12 2.58 12.39
N ILE A 107 -8.61 1.66 11.58
CA ILE A 107 -7.82 0.52 12.05
C ILE A 107 -6.53 1.02 12.71
N ILE A 108 -5.82 1.96 12.07
CA ILE A 108 -4.60 2.54 12.62
C ILE A 108 -4.88 3.25 13.94
N GLU A 109 -5.87 4.14 13.98
CA GLU A 109 -6.22 4.90 15.18
C GLU A 109 -6.62 3.97 16.33
N ARG A 110 -7.48 2.98 16.07
CA ARG A 110 -7.99 2.07 17.10
C ARG A 110 -6.89 1.16 17.67
N ARG A 111 -5.96 0.70 16.84
CA ARG A 111 -4.92 -0.27 17.26
C ARG A 111 -3.65 0.40 17.79
N TYR A 112 -3.28 1.53 17.22
CA TYR A 112 -1.96 2.14 17.43
C TYR A 112 -2.03 3.60 17.90
N GLY A 113 -3.25 4.16 18.00
CA GLY A 113 -3.50 5.49 18.52
C GLY A 113 -3.43 6.60 17.48
N LYS A 114 -3.95 7.76 17.86
CA LYS A 114 -4.09 8.94 17.00
C LYS A 114 -2.74 9.49 16.52
N ASN A 115 -1.71 9.47 17.38
CA ASN A 115 -0.37 9.97 17.02
C ASN A 115 0.24 9.20 15.84
N VAL A 116 -0.03 7.89 15.74
CA VAL A 116 0.41 7.08 14.59
C VAL A 116 -0.39 7.45 13.35
N LEU A 117 -1.72 7.62 13.46
CA LEU A 117 -2.55 8.06 12.34
C LEU A 117 -2.10 9.41 11.77
N GLU A 118 -1.80 10.38 12.63
CA GLU A 118 -1.39 11.74 12.21
C GLU A 118 -0.07 11.76 11.40
N THR A 119 0.79 10.76 11.60
CA THR A 119 2.05 10.61 10.87
C THR A 119 1.97 9.62 9.71
N SER A 120 0.81 8.98 9.55
CA SER A 120 0.53 7.98 8.52
C SER A 120 0.10 8.63 7.21
N ALA A 121 0.43 7.99 6.10
CA ALA A 121 -0.15 8.34 4.81
C ALA A 121 -0.51 7.07 4.04
N PHE A 122 -1.69 7.09 3.43
CA PHE A 122 -2.23 6.03 2.59
C PHE A 122 -2.66 6.61 1.25
N LEU A 123 -2.38 5.86 0.20
CA LEU A 123 -2.89 6.13 -1.14
C LEU A 123 -3.57 4.86 -1.64
N ALA A 124 -4.83 4.97 -2.08
CA ALA A 124 -5.54 3.88 -2.75
C ALA A 124 -5.88 4.30 -4.19
N VAL A 125 -5.47 3.47 -5.13
CA VAL A 125 -5.70 3.65 -6.57
C VAL A 125 -6.53 2.49 -7.08
N THR A 126 -7.52 2.78 -7.91
CA THR A 126 -8.40 1.78 -8.50
C THR A 126 -8.71 2.12 -9.95
N ARG A 127 -9.05 1.10 -10.73
CA ARG A 127 -9.59 1.26 -12.07
C ARG A 127 -11.04 1.71 -11.96
N LYS A 128 -11.34 2.88 -12.53
CA LYS A 128 -12.72 3.37 -12.72
C LYS A 128 -13.36 2.73 -13.93
#